data_AF-A0A8S2Q5A6-F1
#
_entry.id   AF-A0A8S2Q5A6-F1
#
_cell.length_a   1.000
_cell.length_b   1.000
_cell.length_c   1.000
_cell.angle_alpha   90.00
_cell.angle_beta   90.00
_cell.angle_gamma   90.00
#
_symmetry.space_group_name_H-M   'P 1'
#
loop_
_entity.id
_entity.type
_entity.pdbx_description
1 polymer ?
#
loop_
_entity_poly.entity_id
_entity_poly.type
_entity_poly.pdbx_seq_one_letter_code
_entity_poly.pdbx_strand_id
1 'polypeptide(L)'
;KYRRAFWFTFDSDISKYKSNLTRTITSLITICSVITSLTFLEIANNLFTHNDQQRKFLTKKTLVIEILILTFFYFELTIRYFIRPKIQQTTFVLMLINFVSLLPIALFLFIWPIPSAWLYNLLVLQFTARIVRSVRLSSYAYQIMHALTEQLSIYVESFQSIALINLFFALLILSFEQMSSVSNRTNGFRPLSEIIWISFNAFTALGEGTNRPLTSAGLVIEFLTCFIGVLTIPQFAQIVYTIVSNTIDKQKLNDEKRKRTHLVMIEDEHGNKAIGQVNVDEQRNESLPEILIQKDEF
;
A
#
# COMPACT_ATOMS: atom_id res chain seq x y z
N LYS A 1 26.39 18.48 -11.52
CA LYS A 1 25.28 19.41 -11.87
C LYS A 1 24.14 18.69 -12.61
N TYR A 2 24.40 18.03 -13.74
CA TYR A 2 23.38 17.31 -14.55
C TYR A 2 22.64 16.19 -13.80
N ARG A 3 23.34 15.38 -13.00
CA ARG A 3 22.72 14.30 -12.19
C ARG A 3 21.65 14.81 -11.21
N ARG A 4 21.89 15.95 -10.54
CA ARG A 4 20.91 16.57 -9.63
C ARG A 4 19.70 17.12 -10.40
N ALA A 5 19.90 17.75 -11.56
CA ALA A 5 18.81 18.27 -12.39
C ALA A 5 17.89 17.16 -12.94
N PHE A 6 18.49 16.04 -13.37
CA PHE A 6 17.74 14.84 -13.77
C PHE A 6 17.02 14.18 -12.59
N TRP A 7 17.64 14.16 -11.41
CA TRP A 7 17.01 13.64 -10.18
C TRP A 7 15.76 14.43 -9.80
N PHE A 8 15.79 15.76 -9.87
CA PHE A 8 14.61 16.59 -9.64
C PHE A 8 13.48 16.39 -10.65
N THR A 9 13.77 15.80 -11.82
CA THR A 9 12.78 15.51 -12.87
C THR A 9 12.15 14.12 -12.68
N PHE A 10 12.92 13.13 -12.22
CA PHE A 10 12.49 11.72 -12.07
C PHE A 10 12.08 11.31 -10.65
N ASP A 11 12.67 11.90 -9.60
CA ASP A 11 12.27 11.71 -8.18
C ASP A 11 11.24 12.77 -7.75
N SER A 12 10.60 13.37 -8.74
CA SER A 12 9.60 14.42 -8.65
C SER A 12 8.24 13.97 -8.12
N ASP A 13 8.24 13.00 -7.22
CA ASP A 13 7.16 12.87 -6.24
C ASP A 13 7.10 14.15 -5.35
N ILE A 14 8.15 15.00 -5.40
CA ILE A 14 8.32 16.20 -4.57
C ILE A 14 8.33 17.54 -5.35
N SER A 15 8.64 17.60 -6.65
CA SER A 15 8.72 18.87 -7.40
C SER A 15 7.51 19.02 -8.35
N LYS A 16 6.66 20.04 -8.15
CA LYS A 16 5.29 20.10 -8.68
C LYS A 16 5.11 20.59 -10.13
N TYR A 17 6.11 21.20 -10.78
CA TYR A 17 5.85 22.05 -11.95
C TYR A 17 6.39 21.57 -13.32
N LYS A 18 7.45 20.75 -13.37
CA LYS A 18 8.00 20.20 -14.64
C LYS A 18 7.85 18.68 -14.80
N SER A 19 7.32 18.03 -13.77
CA SER A 19 7.20 16.57 -13.58
C SER A 19 5.82 15.98 -13.85
N ASN A 20 4.81 16.82 -14.06
CA ASN A 20 3.43 16.34 -14.12
C ASN A 20 3.17 15.45 -15.33
N LEU A 21 3.80 15.72 -16.48
CA LEU A 21 3.58 14.91 -17.67
C LEU A 21 4.23 13.52 -17.56
N THR A 22 5.49 13.45 -17.13
CA THR A 22 6.16 12.15 -16.96
C THR A 22 5.50 11.32 -15.87
N ARG A 23 5.06 11.96 -14.77
CA ARG A 23 4.33 11.30 -13.69
C ARG A 23 2.94 10.81 -14.12
N THR A 24 2.20 11.61 -14.89
CA THR A 24 0.89 11.19 -15.40
C THR A 24 1.03 10.02 -16.36
N ILE A 25 1.99 10.07 -17.29
CA ILE A 25 2.27 8.96 -18.22
C ILE A 25 2.66 7.69 -17.47
N THR A 26 3.60 7.75 -16.52
CA THR A 26 4.00 6.55 -15.74
C THR A 26 2.84 6.02 -14.90
N SER A 27 2.01 6.90 -14.33
CA SER A 27 0.82 6.49 -13.58
C SER A 27 -0.27 5.84 -14.45
N LEU A 28 -0.44 6.30 -15.68
CA LEU A 28 -1.36 5.67 -16.62
C LEU A 28 -0.85 4.29 -17.03
N ILE A 29 0.45 4.17 -17.30
CA ILE A 29 1.08 2.89 -17.66
C ILE A 29 0.97 1.88 -16.51
N THR A 30 1.18 2.28 -15.26
CA THR A 30 1.01 1.39 -14.10
C THR A 30 -0.44 0.95 -13.92
N ILE A 31 -1.40 1.87 -14.01
CA ILE A 31 -2.82 1.53 -13.91
C ILE A 31 -3.23 0.57 -15.04
N CYS A 32 -2.83 0.87 -16.28
CA CYS A 32 -3.07 -0.02 -17.42
C CYS A 32 -2.46 -1.40 -17.18
N SER A 33 -1.23 -1.48 -16.66
CA SER A 33 -0.56 -2.76 -16.38
C SER A 33 -1.25 -3.63 -15.31
N VAL A 34 -1.94 -2.99 -14.35
CA VAL A 34 -2.72 -3.67 -13.32
C VAL A 34 -4.01 -4.22 -13.94
N ILE A 35 -4.70 -3.40 -14.75
CA ILE A 35 -5.93 -3.79 -15.44
C ILE A 35 -5.66 -4.93 -16.44
N THR A 36 -4.58 -4.87 -17.21
CA THR A 36 -4.19 -5.96 -18.12
C THR A 36 -3.86 -7.24 -17.36
N SER A 37 -3.22 -7.14 -16.19
CA SER A 37 -2.93 -8.30 -15.35
C SER A 37 -4.19 -8.92 -14.74
N LEU A 38 -5.17 -8.08 -14.36
CA LEU A 38 -6.46 -8.53 -13.81
C LEU A 38 -7.29 -9.26 -14.87
N THR A 39 -7.48 -8.62 -16.03
CA THR A 39 -8.21 -9.21 -17.16
C THR A 39 -7.55 -10.52 -17.61
N PHE A 40 -6.22 -10.59 -17.60
CA PHE A 40 -5.53 -11.83 -17.89
C PHE A 40 -5.75 -12.92 -16.83
N LEU A 41 -5.74 -12.57 -15.55
CA LEU A 41 -6.02 -13.53 -14.47
C LEU A 41 -7.44 -14.10 -14.57
N GLU A 42 -8.41 -13.24 -14.88
CA GLU A 42 -9.81 -13.63 -15.10
C GLU A 42 -9.97 -14.53 -16.32
N ILE A 43 -9.35 -14.17 -17.45
CA ILE A 43 -9.37 -15.01 -18.65
C ILE A 43 -8.65 -16.34 -18.42
N ALA A 44 -7.52 -16.33 -17.69
CA ALA A 44 -6.82 -17.56 -17.33
C ALA A 44 -7.72 -18.47 -16.49
N ASN A 45 -8.38 -17.92 -15.45
CA ASN A 45 -9.31 -18.68 -14.60
C ASN A 45 -10.45 -19.31 -15.42
N ASN A 46 -11.03 -18.56 -16.36
CA ASN A 46 -12.10 -19.04 -17.24
C ASN A 46 -11.62 -20.03 -18.33
N LEU A 47 -10.34 -19.99 -18.73
CA LEU A 47 -9.79 -20.92 -19.73
C LEU A 47 -9.25 -22.21 -19.12
N PHE A 48 -8.84 -22.19 -17.84
CA PHE A 48 -8.47 -23.39 -17.09
C PHE A 48 -9.61 -24.41 -17.02
N THR A 49 -10.86 -23.97 -17.22
CA THR A 49 -12.04 -24.84 -17.21
C THR A 49 -12.41 -25.40 -18.60
N HIS A 50 -11.97 -24.83 -19.74
CA HIS A 50 -12.66 -25.11 -21.02
C HIS A 50 -11.89 -25.34 -22.34
N ASN A 51 -10.55 -25.20 -22.50
CA ASN A 51 -9.81 -25.78 -23.67
C ASN A 51 -8.30 -25.46 -23.71
N ASP A 52 -7.46 -26.45 -24.07
CA ASP A 52 -5.99 -26.35 -24.07
C ASP A 52 -5.37 -25.60 -25.28
N GLN A 53 -6.03 -25.52 -26.44
CA GLN A 53 -5.46 -24.85 -27.61
C GLN A 53 -5.62 -23.32 -27.57
N GLN A 54 -6.77 -22.81 -27.13
CA GLN A 54 -6.98 -21.37 -26.90
C GLN A 54 -6.02 -20.85 -25.82
N ARG A 55 -5.70 -21.67 -24.82
CA ARG A 55 -4.70 -21.39 -23.79
C ARG A 55 -3.34 -21.03 -24.39
N LYS A 56 -2.80 -21.83 -25.32
CA LYS A 56 -1.46 -21.60 -25.90
C LYS A 56 -1.38 -20.32 -26.75
N PHE A 57 -2.44 -20.00 -27.49
CA PHE A 57 -2.48 -18.79 -28.33
C PHE A 57 -2.61 -17.51 -27.51
N LEU A 58 -3.50 -17.50 -26.52
CA LEU A 58 -3.67 -16.34 -25.64
C LEU A 58 -2.41 -16.10 -24.80
N THR A 59 -1.81 -17.17 -24.28
CA THR A 59 -0.56 -17.08 -23.49
C THR A 59 0.56 -16.42 -24.29
N LYS A 60 0.72 -16.71 -25.59
CA LYS A 60 1.77 -16.09 -26.42
C LYS A 60 1.57 -14.57 -26.61
N LYS A 61 0.37 -14.12 -26.97
CA LYS A 61 0.10 -12.69 -27.17
C LYS A 61 0.20 -11.90 -25.86
N THR A 62 -0.35 -12.44 -24.78
CA THR A 62 -0.27 -11.80 -23.46
C THR A 62 1.17 -11.72 -22.96
N LEU A 63 1.97 -12.76 -23.17
CA LEU A 63 3.38 -12.78 -22.76
C LEU A 63 4.18 -11.68 -23.48
N VAL A 64 3.92 -11.41 -24.75
CA VAL A 64 4.55 -10.28 -25.47
C VAL A 64 4.20 -8.93 -24.84
N ILE A 65 2.91 -8.70 -24.56
CA ILE A 65 2.46 -7.47 -23.90
C ILE A 65 3.13 -7.32 -22.53
N GLU A 66 3.27 -8.43 -21.79
CA GLU A 66 3.90 -8.39 -20.48
C GLU A 66 5.40 -8.16 -20.53
N ILE A 67 6.11 -8.72 -21.51
CA ILE A 67 7.52 -8.41 -21.73
C ILE A 67 7.70 -6.92 -22.05
N LEU A 68 6.81 -6.30 -22.83
CA LEU A 68 6.89 -4.87 -23.14
C LEU A 68 6.70 -4.02 -21.87
N ILE A 69 5.68 -4.31 -21.07
CA ILE A 69 5.40 -3.63 -19.80
C ILE A 69 6.59 -3.76 -18.83
N LEU A 70 7.17 -4.95 -18.74
CA LEU A 70 8.33 -5.20 -17.89
C LEU A 70 9.56 -4.46 -18.35
N THR A 71 9.79 -4.44 -19.66
CA THR A 71 10.93 -3.71 -20.25
C THR A 71 10.85 -2.24 -19.87
N PHE A 72 9.64 -1.65 -19.95
CA PHE A 72 9.39 -0.28 -19.52
C PHE A 72 9.69 -0.09 -18.01
N PHE A 73 9.20 -0.97 -17.14
CA PHE A 73 9.44 -0.85 -15.69
C PHE A 73 10.89 -1.09 -15.29
N TYR A 74 11.60 -1.98 -15.98
CA TYR A 74 13.02 -2.22 -15.77
C TYR A 74 13.85 -1.00 -16.18
N PHE A 75 13.50 -0.39 -17.32
CA PHE A 75 14.10 0.85 -17.77
C PHE A 75 13.87 1.99 -16.76
N GLU A 76 12.62 2.14 -16.28
CA GLU A 76 12.27 3.12 -15.25
C GLU A 76 13.09 2.92 -13.96
N LEU A 77 13.22 1.68 -13.49
CA LEU A 77 13.98 1.34 -12.29
C LEU A 77 15.47 1.66 -12.46
N THR A 78 16.04 1.27 -13.60
CA THR A 78 17.46 1.47 -13.93
C THR A 78 17.81 2.96 -13.98
N ILE A 79 16.99 3.76 -14.67
CA ILE A 79 17.15 5.22 -14.71
C ILE A 79 17.10 5.83 -13.31
N ARG A 80 16.11 5.45 -12.50
CA ARG A 80 15.99 5.95 -11.12
C ARG A 80 17.18 5.52 -10.25
N TYR A 81 17.75 4.35 -10.47
CA TYR A 81 18.93 3.89 -9.74
C TYR A 81 20.17 4.74 -10.05
N PHE A 82 20.49 4.95 -11.33
CA PHE A 82 21.69 5.72 -11.75
C PHE A 82 21.64 7.22 -11.41
N ILE A 83 20.43 7.79 -11.37
CA ILE A 83 20.26 9.21 -11.11
C ILE A 83 20.35 9.57 -9.61
N ARG A 84 20.16 8.60 -8.70
CA ARG A 84 20.10 8.85 -7.25
C ARG A 84 21.47 9.26 -6.65
N PRO A 85 21.55 10.37 -5.90
CA PRO A 85 22.80 10.81 -5.28
C PRO A 85 23.13 10.14 -3.94
N LYS A 86 22.15 9.74 -3.12
CA LYS A 86 22.30 8.97 -1.86
C LYS A 86 21.03 8.12 -1.62
N ILE A 87 21.20 6.92 -1.05
CA ILE A 87 20.08 6.03 -0.69
C ILE A 87 19.62 6.39 0.73
N GLN A 88 18.43 6.98 0.85
CA GLN A 88 17.75 7.20 2.14
C GLN A 88 16.80 6.02 2.43
N GLN A 89 16.48 5.75 3.70
CA GLN A 89 15.59 4.65 4.09
C GLN A 89 14.23 4.69 3.38
N THR A 90 13.66 5.89 3.21
CA THR A 90 12.38 6.10 2.50
C THR A 90 12.45 5.66 1.04
N THR A 91 13.57 5.96 0.38
CA THR A 91 13.82 5.59 -1.01
C THR A 91 14.11 4.11 -1.19
N PHE A 92 14.60 3.44 -0.15
CA PHE A 92 14.89 2.01 -0.16
C PHE A 92 13.62 1.16 -0.20
N VAL A 93 12.60 1.48 0.62
CA VAL A 93 11.30 0.80 0.60
C VAL A 93 10.62 0.96 -0.77
N LEU A 94 10.69 2.17 -1.34
CA LEU A 94 10.24 2.49 -2.69
C LEU A 94 11.11 1.89 -3.81
N MET A 95 12.24 1.28 -3.49
CA MET A 95 13.03 0.50 -4.45
C MET A 95 12.67 -0.97 -4.32
N LEU A 96 12.54 -1.46 -3.09
CA LEU A 96 12.22 -2.86 -2.76
C LEU A 96 10.88 -3.28 -3.37
N ILE A 97 9.82 -2.49 -3.20
CA ILE A 97 8.52 -2.82 -3.82
C ILE A 97 8.60 -2.85 -5.36
N ASN A 98 9.50 -2.07 -5.99
CA ASN A 98 9.64 -2.06 -7.46
C ASN A 98 10.34 -3.35 -7.89
N PHE A 99 11.35 -3.75 -7.14
CA PHE A 99 12.03 -5.03 -7.32
C PHE A 99 11.06 -6.21 -7.13
N VAL A 100 10.28 -6.22 -6.05
CA VAL A 100 9.25 -7.24 -5.78
C VAL A 100 8.21 -7.29 -6.90
N SER A 101 7.82 -6.15 -7.48
CA SER A 101 6.89 -6.13 -8.62
C SER A 101 7.44 -6.76 -9.91
N LEU A 102 8.76 -6.82 -10.07
CA LEU A 102 9.42 -7.41 -11.24
C LEU A 102 9.75 -8.90 -11.04
N LEU A 103 9.90 -9.34 -9.78
CA LEU A 103 10.38 -10.65 -9.41
C LEU A 103 9.53 -11.82 -9.96
N PRO A 104 8.18 -11.81 -9.91
CA PRO A 104 7.37 -12.92 -10.38
C PRO A 104 7.63 -13.30 -11.85
N ILE A 105 7.83 -12.32 -12.73
CA ILE A 105 8.06 -12.60 -14.16
C ILE A 105 9.53 -12.88 -14.45
N ALA A 106 10.45 -12.29 -13.69
CA ALA A 106 11.85 -12.70 -13.75
C ALA A 106 12.00 -14.19 -13.43
N LEU A 107 11.30 -14.68 -12.39
CA LEU A 107 11.21 -16.11 -12.09
C LEU A 107 10.54 -16.91 -13.22
N PHE A 108 9.46 -16.38 -13.80
CA PHE A 108 8.79 -17.03 -14.92
C PHE A 108 9.71 -17.27 -16.12
N LEU A 109 10.52 -16.29 -16.49
CA LEU A 109 11.47 -16.38 -17.59
C LEU A 109 12.63 -17.34 -17.28
N PHE A 110 13.09 -17.38 -16.03
CA PHE A 110 14.22 -18.22 -15.62
C PHE A 110 13.85 -19.71 -15.51
N ILE A 111 12.60 -20.02 -15.13
CA ILE A 111 12.14 -21.39 -14.85
C ILE A 111 11.41 -22.00 -16.07
N TRP A 112 11.41 -21.33 -17.22
CA TRP A 112 10.71 -21.81 -18.41
C TRP A 112 11.32 -23.13 -18.94
N PRO A 113 10.53 -24.21 -19.13
CA PRO A 113 9.06 -24.30 -19.05
C PRO A 113 8.50 -24.65 -17.66
N ILE A 114 7.50 -23.89 -17.21
CA ILE A 114 6.84 -24.06 -15.90
C ILE A 114 5.60 -24.96 -16.03
N PRO A 115 5.36 -25.90 -15.09
CA PRO A 115 4.13 -26.68 -15.09
C PRO A 115 2.88 -25.81 -14.95
N SER A 116 1.80 -26.19 -15.63
CA SER A 116 0.52 -25.48 -15.70
C SER A 116 -0.06 -25.08 -14.34
N ALA A 117 0.16 -25.89 -13.29
CA ALA A 117 -0.32 -25.65 -11.93
C ALA A 117 0.38 -24.47 -11.24
N TRP A 118 1.68 -24.28 -11.48
CA TRP A 118 2.46 -23.19 -10.89
C TRP A 118 2.25 -21.87 -11.61
N LEU A 119 1.83 -21.93 -12.88
CA LEU A 119 1.57 -20.76 -13.69
C LEU A 119 0.48 -19.88 -13.09
N TYR A 120 -0.64 -20.45 -12.64
CA TYR A 120 -1.73 -19.67 -12.01
C TYR A 120 -1.25 -18.94 -10.74
N ASN A 121 -0.56 -19.64 -9.84
CA ASN A 121 -0.02 -19.05 -8.61
C ASN A 121 0.96 -17.92 -8.90
N LEU A 122 1.78 -18.07 -9.94
CA LEU A 122 2.71 -17.04 -10.37
C LEU A 122 1.99 -15.81 -10.94
N LEU A 123 0.87 -15.99 -11.64
CA LEU A 123 0.02 -14.89 -12.11
C LEU A 123 -0.66 -14.15 -10.97
N VAL A 124 -1.18 -14.88 -9.97
CA VAL A 124 -1.75 -14.26 -8.76
C VAL A 124 -0.68 -13.46 -8.02
N LEU A 125 0.53 -14.01 -7.88
CA LEU A 125 1.66 -13.31 -7.26
C LEU A 125 2.05 -12.05 -8.04
N GLN A 126 2.10 -12.15 -9.38
CA GLN A 126 2.36 -11.02 -10.27
C GLN A 126 1.31 -9.91 -10.11
N PHE A 127 0.03 -10.27 -10.15
CA PHE A 127 -1.06 -9.33 -9.98
C PHE A 127 -0.98 -8.62 -8.61
N THR A 128 -0.77 -9.40 -7.55
CA THR A 128 -0.60 -8.88 -6.19
C THR A 128 0.57 -7.90 -6.09
N ALA A 129 1.73 -8.26 -6.64
CA ALA A 129 2.91 -7.41 -6.61
C ALA A 129 2.72 -6.09 -7.39
N ARG A 130 1.92 -6.09 -8.47
CA ARG A 130 1.55 -4.87 -9.22
C ARG A 130 0.59 -3.98 -8.46
N ILE A 131 -0.40 -4.55 -7.76
CA ILE A 131 -1.27 -3.78 -6.87
C ILE A 131 -0.44 -3.07 -5.80
N VAL A 132 0.49 -3.78 -5.16
CA VAL A 132 1.38 -3.18 -4.15
C VAL A 132 2.25 -2.07 -4.76
N ARG A 133 2.70 -2.21 -6.01
CA ARG A 133 3.41 -1.13 -6.72
C ARG A 133 2.53 0.10 -6.94
N SER A 134 1.23 -0.07 -7.23
CA SER A 134 0.30 1.04 -7.50
C SER A 134 0.13 1.99 -6.32
N VAL A 135 0.42 1.54 -5.09
CA VAL A 135 0.45 2.38 -3.88
C VAL A 135 1.40 3.58 -4.05
N ARG A 136 2.48 3.44 -4.83
CA ARG A 136 3.40 4.56 -5.11
C ARG A 136 2.80 5.72 -5.88
N LEU A 137 1.70 5.49 -6.62
CA LEU A 137 1.11 6.52 -7.47
C LEU A 137 0.59 7.69 -6.65
N SER A 138 0.23 7.44 -5.39
CA SER A 138 -0.02 8.51 -4.44
C SER A 138 1.31 9.08 -3.94
N SER A 139 1.54 10.36 -4.23
CA SER A 139 2.70 11.10 -3.75
C SER A 139 2.79 11.15 -2.21
N TYR A 140 1.68 10.90 -1.53
CA TYR A 140 1.60 10.88 -0.07
C TYR A 140 1.51 9.47 0.53
N ALA A 141 1.29 8.42 -0.28
CA ALA A 141 1.04 7.08 0.21
C ALA A 141 2.17 6.51 1.08
N TYR A 142 3.43 6.75 0.72
CA TYR A 142 4.55 6.31 1.55
C TYR A 142 4.53 6.95 2.93
N GLN A 143 4.33 8.27 2.98
CA GLN A 143 4.33 9.03 4.23
C GLN A 143 3.12 8.67 5.09
N ILE A 144 1.97 8.45 4.45
CA ILE A 144 0.76 7.95 5.10
C ILE A 144 1.02 6.54 5.65
N MET A 145 1.57 5.61 4.88
CA MET A 145 1.90 4.25 5.33
C MET A 145 2.90 4.25 6.47
N HIS A 146 3.92 5.11 6.42
CA HIS A 146 4.89 5.27 7.50
C HIS A 146 4.22 5.81 8.77
N ALA A 147 3.43 6.88 8.65
CA ALA A 147 2.70 7.47 9.77
C ALA A 147 1.69 6.48 10.37
N LEU A 148 1.01 5.69 9.53
CA LEU A 148 0.16 4.60 9.98
C LEU A 148 0.98 3.57 10.75
N THR A 149 2.09 3.08 10.20
CA THR A 149 2.91 2.05 10.87
C THR A 149 3.42 2.53 12.23
N GLU A 150 3.92 3.76 12.28
CA GLU A 150 4.47 4.36 13.49
C GLU A 150 3.38 4.66 14.54
N GLN A 151 2.30 5.35 14.15
CA GLN A 151 1.28 5.80 15.10
C GLN A 151 0.30 4.69 15.46
N LEU A 152 -0.01 3.78 14.54
CA LEU A 152 -0.89 2.64 14.83
C LEU A 152 -0.20 1.62 15.75
N SER A 153 1.14 1.58 15.78
CA SER A 153 1.89 0.71 16.69
C SER A 153 1.52 0.93 18.16
N ILE A 154 1.18 2.18 18.52
CA ILE A 154 0.76 2.59 19.86
C ILE A 154 -0.59 1.94 20.24
N TYR A 155 -1.45 1.69 19.26
CA TYR A 155 -2.78 1.11 19.45
C TYR A 155 -2.83 -0.41 19.25
N VAL A 156 -1.68 -1.06 18.98
CA VAL A 156 -1.63 -2.51 18.70
C VAL A 156 -2.16 -3.32 19.86
N GLU A 157 -1.82 -2.99 21.11
CA GLU A 157 -2.32 -3.70 22.29
C GLU A 157 -3.85 -3.59 22.42
N SER A 158 -4.41 -2.42 22.09
CA SER A 158 -5.85 -2.21 22.07
C SER A 158 -6.52 -3.07 20.99
N PHE A 159 -5.96 -3.11 19.77
CA PHE A 159 -6.50 -3.97 18.71
C PHE A 159 -6.36 -5.46 19.01
N GLN A 160 -5.25 -5.88 19.62
CA GLN A 160 -5.07 -7.25 20.08
C GLN A 160 -6.13 -7.62 21.12
N SER A 161 -6.42 -6.73 22.07
CA SER A 161 -7.46 -6.94 23.07
C SER A 161 -8.85 -7.10 22.44
N ILE A 162 -9.18 -6.25 21.46
CA ILE A 162 -10.44 -6.34 20.69
C ILE A 162 -10.53 -7.67 19.91
N ALA A 163 -9.44 -8.07 19.25
CA ALA A 163 -9.38 -9.32 18.50
C ALA A 163 -9.54 -10.54 19.43
N LEU A 164 -8.93 -10.50 20.61
CA LEU A 164 -9.09 -11.53 21.64
C LEU A 164 -10.52 -11.59 22.18
N ILE A 165 -11.19 -10.45 22.36
CA ILE A 165 -12.61 -10.40 22.75
C ILE A 165 -13.49 -11.05 21.67
N ASN A 166 -13.26 -10.75 20.39
CA ASN A 166 -13.99 -11.40 19.29
C ASN A 166 -13.72 -12.92 19.26
N LEU A 167 -12.47 -13.34 19.45
CA LEU A 167 -12.12 -14.75 19.55
C LEU A 167 -12.82 -15.43 20.75
N PHE A 168 -12.91 -14.75 21.88
CA PHE A 168 -13.60 -15.24 23.07
C PHE A 168 -15.09 -15.48 22.79
N PHE A 169 -15.78 -14.54 22.12
CA PHE A 169 -17.17 -14.75 21.71
C PHE A 169 -17.34 -15.87 20.69
N ALA A 170 -16.42 -16.00 19.72
CA ALA A 170 -16.41 -17.13 18.79
C ALA A 170 -16.33 -18.47 19.53
N LEU A 171 -15.44 -18.58 20.53
CA LEU A 171 -15.31 -19.78 21.36
C LEU A 171 -16.55 -20.02 22.24
N LEU A 172 -17.21 -18.98 22.73
CA LEU A 172 -18.48 -19.11 23.44
C LEU A 172 -19.57 -19.68 22.52
N ILE A 173 -19.77 -19.11 21.33
CA ILE A 173 -20.71 -19.65 20.33
C ILE A 173 -20.39 -21.11 20.04
N LEU A 174 -19.11 -21.43 19.80
CA LEU A 174 -18.67 -22.81 19.57
C LEU A 174 -19.08 -23.72 20.72
N SER A 175 -18.84 -23.35 21.98
CA SER A 175 -19.16 -24.20 23.12
C SER A 175 -20.65 -24.52 23.25
N PHE A 176 -21.53 -23.54 23.00
CA PHE A 176 -22.98 -23.75 22.99
C PHE A 176 -23.43 -24.63 21.83
N GLU A 177 -22.89 -24.43 20.63
CA GLU A 177 -23.17 -25.26 19.46
C GLU A 177 -22.73 -26.72 19.69
N GLN A 178 -21.57 -26.94 20.30
CA GLN A 178 -21.08 -28.28 20.63
C GLN A 178 -21.97 -28.96 21.66
N MET A 179 -22.37 -28.25 22.73
CA MET A 179 -23.29 -28.79 23.73
C MET A 179 -24.65 -29.14 23.13
N SER A 180 -25.13 -28.34 22.18
CA SER A 180 -26.36 -28.63 21.44
C SER A 180 -26.22 -29.82 20.50
N SER A 181 -25.09 -30.00 19.83
CA SER A 181 -24.83 -31.14 18.93
C SER A 181 -24.85 -32.48 19.68
N VAL A 182 -24.31 -32.51 20.90
CA VAL A 182 -24.37 -33.70 21.77
C VAL A 182 -25.81 -34.01 22.20
N SER A 183 -26.61 -32.98 22.48
CA SER A 183 -28.00 -33.13 22.93
C SER A 183 -28.98 -33.45 21.79
N ASN A 184 -28.82 -32.82 20.63
CA ASN A 184 -29.66 -32.96 19.45
C ASN A 184 -28.84 -33.57 18.33
N ARG A 185 -29.00 -34.88 18.11
CA ARG A 185 -28.36 -35.66 17.03
C ARG A 185 -28.66 -35.15 15.60
N THR A 186 -29.49 -34.12 15.45
CA THR A 186 -29.84 -33.46 14.19
C THR A 186 -28.88 -32.32 13.81
N ASN A 187 -28.16 -31.76 14.79
CA ASN A 187 -27.24 -30.65 14.54
C ASN A 187 -25.84 -31.20 14.30
N GLY A 188 -25.41 -31.21 13.04
CA GLY A 188 -24.07 -31.61 12.65
C GLY A 188 -22.99 -30.74 13.30
N PHE A 189 -21.83 -31.33 13.58
CA PHE A 189 -20.67 -30.62 14.11
C PHE A 189 -20.19 -29.56 13.10
N ARG A 190 -20.15 -28.29 13.51
CA ARG A 190 -19.54 -27.21 12.72
C ARG A 190 -18.05 -27.08 13.03
N PRO A 191 -17.17 -27.00 12.02
CA PRO A 191 -15.75 -26.76 12.22
C PRO A 191 -15.50 -25.37 12.82
N LEU A 192 -14.39 -25.24 13.58
CA LEU A 192 -13.98 -23.99 14.22
C LEU A 192 -13.88 -22.81 13.22
N SER A 193 -13.42 -23.06 11.99
CA SER A 193 -13.29 -22.05 10.94
C SER A 193 -14.63 -21.41 10.59
N GLU A 194 -15.73 -22.17 10.64
CA GLU A 194 -17.07 -21.66 10.34
C GLU A 194 -17.60 -20.78 11.48
N ILE A 195 -17.34 -21.16 12.73
CA ILE A 195 -17.73 -20.33 13.89
C ILE A 195 -16.91 -19.03 13.95
N ILE A 196 -15.62 -19.08 13.62
CA ILE A 196 -14.79 -17.87 13.50
C ILE A 196 -15.36 -16.94 12.42
N TRP A 197 -15.80 -17.49 11.28
CA TRP A 197 -16.44 -16.70 10.22
C TRP A 197 -17.74 -16.03 10.68
N ILE A 198 -18.61 -16.77 11.39
CA ILE A 198 -19.84 -16.22 11.97
C ILE A 198 -19.53 -15.07 12.93
N SER A 199 -18.61 -15.28 13.88
CA SER A 199 -18.23 -14.26 14.87
C SER A 199 -17.59 -13.04 14.20
N PHE A 200 -16.74 -13.24 13.20
CA PHE A 200 -16.13 -12.15 12.44
C PHE A 200 -17.17 -11.31 11.68
N ASN A 201 -18.12 -11.97 11.01
CA ASN A 201 -19.20 -11.28 10.29
C ASN A 201 -20.15 -10.53 11.22
N ALA A 202 -20.43 -11.09 12.40
CA ALA A 202 -21.20 -10.41 13.44
C ALA A 202 -20.46 -9.19 13.97
N PHE A 203 -19.18 -9.34 14.34
CA PHE A 203 -18.33 -8.23 14.81
C PHE A 203 -18.16 -7.13 13.76
N THR A 204 -18.10 -7.47 12.48
CA THR A 204 -17.99 -6.49 11.40
C THR A 204 -19.32 -5.91 10.94
N ALA A 205 -20.44 -6.40 11.49
CA ALA A 205 -21.79 -6.08 11.05
C ALA A 205 -22.01 -6.28 9.53
N LEU A 206 -21.26 -7.19 8.91
CA LEU A 206 -21.42 -7.54 7.49
C LEU A 206 -22.74 -8.29 7.26
N GLY A 207 -23.05 -9.25 8.14
CA GLY A 207 -24.34 -9.94 8.14
C GLY A 207 -24.66 -10.72 6.85
N GLU A 208 -23.69 -11.48 6.32
CA GLU A 208 -23.85 -12.27 5.08
C GLU A 208 -25.06 -13.22 5.11
N GLY A 209 -25.50 -13.66 6.30
CA GLY A 209 -26.73 -14.44 6.50
C GLY A 209 -26.61 -15.92 6.09
N THR A 210 -25.56 -16.31 5.37
CA THR A 210 -25.30 -17.69 4.94
C THR A 210 -25.09 -18.64 6.12
N ASN A 211 -24.34 -18.20 7.14
CA ASN A 211 -24.00 -18.96 8.33
C ASN A 211 -24.46 -18.23 9.58
N ARG A 212 -25.13 -18.93 10.50
CA ARG A 212 -25.60 -18.41 11.79
C ARG A 212 -25.55 -19.48 12.88
N PRO A 213 -25.42 -19.10 14.16
CA PRO A 213 -25.59 -20.01 15.28
C PRO A 213 -26.97 -20.68 15.21
N LEU A 214 -27.04 -21.96 15.54
CA LEU A 214 -28.28 -22.74 15.58
C LEU A 214 -28.92 -22.67 16.98
N THR A 215 -28.11 -22.40 18.00
CA THR A 215 -28.52 -22.33 19.39
C THR A 215 -29.07 -20.95 19.76
N SER A 216 -30.12 -20.92 20.58
CA SER A 216 -30.68 -19.66 21.11
C SER A 216 -29.64 -18.87 21.92
N ALA A 217 -28.79 -19.55 22.70
CA ALA A 217 -27.68 -18.93 23.42
C ALA A 217 -26.63 -18.34 22.46
N GLY A 218 -26.27 -19.06 21.39
CA GLY A 218 -25.37 -18.57 20.36
C GLY A 218 -25.87 -17.31 19.66
N LEU A 219 -27.17 -17.22 19.40
CA LEU A 219 -27.80 -16.02 18.82
C LEU A 219 -27.71 -14.79 19.74
N VAL A 220 -27.86 -14.98 21.05
CA VAL A 220 -27.69 -13.88 22.03
C VAL A 220 -26.25 -13.39 22.06
N ILE A 221 -25.29 -14.31 22.01
CA ILE A 221 -23.86 -13.98 21.99
C ILE A 221 -23.48 -13.28 20.68
N GLU A 222 -24.03 -13.73 19.56
CA GLU A 222 -23.85 -13.08 18.25
C GLU A 222 -24.38 -11.64 18.28
N PHE A 223 -25.55 -11.41 18.88
CA PHE A 223 -26.10 -10.07 19.07
C PHE A 223 -25.19 -9.17 19.91
N LEU A 224 -24.65 -9.67 21.03
CA LEU A 224 -23.69 -8.94 21.86
C LEU A 224 -22.40 -8.62 21.08
N THR A 225 -21.90 -9.58 20.30
CA THR A 225 -20.71 -9.41 19.47
C THR A 225 -20.92 -8.33 18.41
N CYS A 226 -22.10 -8.30 17.80
CA CYS A 226 -22.50 -7.26 16.85
C CYS A 226 -22.53 -5.88 17.52
N PHE A 227 -23.10 -5.78 18.72
CA PHE A 227 -23.15 -4.51 19.46
C PHE A 227 -21.75 -3.95 19.74
N ILE A 228 -20.82 -4.81 20.20
CA ILE A 228 -19.42 -4.43 20.44
C ILE A 228 -18.75 -4.01 19.13
N GLY A 229 -18.94 -4.78 18.06
CA GLY A 229 -18.42 -4.50 16.73
C GLY A 229 -18.80 -3.11 16.20
N VAL A 230 -20.10 -2.77 16.29
CA VAL A 230 -20.65 -1.47 15.87
C VAL A 230 -20.07 -0.32 16.69
N LEU A 231 -19.71 -0.54 17.95
CA LEU A 231 -19.06 0.48 18.77
C LEU A 231 -17.57 0.64 18.44
N THR A 232 -16.87 -0.45 18.15
CA THR A 232 -15.40 -0.46 18.00
C THR A 232 -14.92 -0.09 16.61
N ILE A 233 -15.58 -0.55 15.55
CA ILE A 233 -15.12 -0.31 14.17
C ILE A 233 -15.10 1.18 13.80
N PRO A 234 -16.11 1.99 14.16
CA PRO A 234 -16.07 3.44 13.90
C PRO A 234 -14.91 4.13 14.61
N GLN A 235 -14.54 3.68 15.82
CA GLN A 235 -13.40 4.24 16.56
C GLN A 235 -12.09 3.95 15.82
N PHE A 236 -11.92 2.74 15.31
CA PHE A 236 -10.76 2.39 14.49
C PHE A 236 -10.67 3.27 13.23
N ALA A 237 -11.79 3.41 12.50
CA ALA A 237 -11.85 4.25 11.32
C ALA A 237 -11.51 5.71 11.65
N GLN A 238 -11.95 6.24 12.79
CA GLN A 238 -11.62 7.59 13.26
C GLN A 238 -10.14 7.77 13.56
N ILE A 239 -9.50 6.82 14.24
CA ILE A 239 -8.05 6.86 14.51
C ILE A 239 -7.28 6.91 13.19
N VAL A 240 -7.60 6.00 12.25
CA VAL A 240 -6.95 5.97 10.93
C VAL A 240 -7.18 7.29 10.19
N TYR A 241 -8.40 7.82 10.17
CA TYR A 241 -8.73 9.10 9.55
C TYR A 241 -7.88 10.24 10.12
N THR A 242 -7.76 10.31 11.44
CA THR A 242 -6.98 11.35 12.14
C THR A 242 -5.49 11.28 11.80
N ILE A 243 -4.92 10.08 11.71
CA ILE A 243 -3.52 9.90 11.31
C ILE A 243 -3.31 10.39 9.88
N VAL A 244 -4.21 10.00 8.96
CA VAL A 244 -4.16 10.40 7.55
C VAL A 244 -4.31 11.91 7.40
N SER A 245 -5.30 12.52 8.05
CA SER A 245 -5.56 13.97 7.96
C SER A 245 -4.37 14.77 8.48
N ASN A 246 -3.84 14.41 9.65
CA ASN A 246 -2.68 15.07 10.25
C ASN A 246 -1.44 14.95 9.35
N THR A 247 -1.27 13.79 8.70
CA THR A 247 -0.16 13.58 7.76
C THR A 247 -0.31 14.49 6.55
N ILE A 248 -1.50 14.56 5.97
CA ILE A 248 -1.79 15.41 4.81
C ILE A 248 -1.58 16.89 5.15
N ASP A 249 -2.05 17.36 6.31
CA ASP A 249 -1.93 18.76 6.70
C ASP A 249 -0.48 19.16 7.01
N LYS A 250 0.29 18.27 7.67
CA LYS A 250 1.75 18.46 7.83
C LYS A 250 2.45 18.59 6.48
N GLN A 251 2.03 17.85 5.46
CA GLN A 251 2.61 17.96 4.11
C GLN A 251 2.23 19.27 3.42
N LYS A 252 0.98 19.72 3.52
CA LYS A 252 0.57 21.03 3.00
C LYS A 252 1.40 22.16 3.63
N LEU A 253 1.59 22.12 4.94
CA LEU A 253 2.39 23.09 5.67
C LEU A 253 3.86 23.08 5.19
N ASN A 254 4.45 21.90 5.02
CA ASN A 254 5.82 21.76 4.51
C ASN A 254 5.96 22.27 3.07
N ASP A 255 4.96 22.02 2.23
CA ASP A 255 4.90 22.54 0.86
C ASP A 255 4.81 24.07 0.85
N GLU A 256 4.03 24.67 1.75
CA GLU A 256 3.95 26.12 1.90
C GLU A 256 5.27 26.72 2.39
N LYS A 257 5.88 26.14 3.42
CA LYS A 257 7.21 26.57 3.91
C LYS A 257 8.27 26.54 2.80
N ARG A 258 8.28 25.49 1.98
CA ARG A 258 9.20 25.37 0.82
C ARG A 258 8.96 26.42 -0.27
N LYS A 259 7.72 26.87 -0.46
CA LYS A 259 7.42 27.96 -1.40
C LYS A 259 7.87 29.32 -0.87
N ARG A 260 7.83 29.50 0.45
CA ARG A 260 8.22 30.76 1.13
C ARG A 260 9.72 30.90 1.33
N THR A 261 10.48 29.80 1.32
CA THR A 261 11.95 29.85 1.37
C THR A 261 12.49 30.11 -0.03
N HIS A 262 12.85 31.35 -0.32
CA HIS A 262 13.62 31.67 -1.51
C HIS A 262 15.11 31.43 -1.25
N LEU A 263 15.77 30.70 -2.16
CA LEU A 263 17.22 30.59 -2.16
C LEU A 263 17.77 31.91 -2.70
N VAL A 264 18.38 32.71 -1.82
CA VAL A 264 19.05 33.95 -2.18
C VAL A 264 20.54 33.66 -2.27
N MET A 265 21.15 34.04 -3.38
CA MET A 265 22.60 34.02 -3.52
C MET A 265 23.13 35.23 -2.74
N ILE A 266 23.84 34.96 -1.64
CA ILE A 266 24.53 35.99 -0.85
C ILE A 266 25.96 36.02 -1.38
N GLU A 267 26.41 37.19 -1.81
CA GLU A 267 27.77 37.43 -2.27
C GLU A 267 28.49 38.19 -1.16
N ASP A 268 29.49 37.56 -0.54
CA ASP A 268 30.32 38.18 0.49
C ASP A 268 31.17 39.31 -0.13
N GLU A 269 31.64 40.26 0.69
CA GLU A 269 32.52 41.37 0.27
C GLU A 269 33.84 40.90 -0.40
N HIS A 270 34.19 39.63 -0.23
CA HIS A 270 35.35 38.98 -0.84
C HIS A 270 35.03 38.26 -2.17
N GLY A 271 33.81 38.39 -2.71
CA GLY A 271 33.36 37.75 -3.95
C GLY A 271 32.98 36.27 -3.82
N ASN A 272 32.86 35.76 -2.59
CA ASN A 272 32.45 34.39 -2.32
C ASN A 272 30.92 34.28 -2.38
N LYS A 273 30.39 33.37 -3.21
CA LYS A 273 28.95 33.17 -3.37
C LYS A 273 28.48 32.02 -2.50
N ALA A 274 27.66 32.32 -1.49
CA ALA A 274 26.98 31.33 -0.65
C ALA A 274 25.48 31.31 -0.98
N ILE A 275 24.85 30.13 -0.87
CA ILE A 275 23.41 29.99 -1.03
C ILE A 275 22.78 30.14 0.36
N GLY A 276 22.16 31.28 0.63
CA GLY A 276 21.38 31.52 1.84
C GLY A 276 19.91 31.13 1.64
N GLN A 277 19.27 30.60 2.69
CA GLN A 277 17.81 30.45 2.74
C GLN A 277 17.24 31.68 3.44
N VAL A 278 16.43 32.47 2.75
CA VAL A 278 15.72 33.60 3.37
C VAL A 278 14.26 33.20 3.59
N ASN A 279 13.82 33.28 4.84
CA ASN A 279 12.44 33.02 5.23
C ASN A 279 11.64 34.33 5.14
N VAL A 280 10.68 34.43 4.22
CA VAL A 280 9.95 35.68 3.92
C VAL A 280 9.08 36.17 5.11
N ASP A 281 8.64 35.26 5.98
CA ASP A 281 7.78 35.63 7.12
C ASP A 281 8.55 36.33 8.26
N GLU A 282 9.89 36.19 8.28
CA GLU A 282 10.75 36.80 9.30
C GLU A 282 11.02 38.28 9.03
N GLN A 283 10.70 38.78 7.83
CA GLN A 283 10.80 40.21 7.50
C GLN A 283 9.72 41.08 8.16
N ARG A 284 8.75 40.49 8.86
CA ARG A 284 7.73 41.27 9.59
C ARG A 284 8.12 41.62 11.04
N ASN A 285 9.20 41.02 11.56
CA ASN A 285 9.84 41.45 12.79
C ASN A 285 11.20 42.04 12.40
N GLU A 286 11.53 43.23 12.90
CA GLU A 286 12.78 43.95 12.64
C GLU A 286 14.01 43.28 13.29
N SER A 287 14.21 41.98 13.06
CA SER A 287 15.39 41.24 13.48
C SER A 287 16.02 40.59 12.24
N LEU A 288 17.30 40.89 12.06
CA LEU A 288 18.18 40.42 10.98
C LEU A 288 17.94 38.94 10.63
N PRO A 289 18.01 38.56 9.33
CA PRO A 289 17.80 37.18 8.91
C PRO A 289 18.80 36.25 9.62
N GLU A 290 18.31 35.14 10.17
CA GLU A 290 19.17 34.13 10.80
C GLU A 290 19.93 33.36 9.71
N ILE A 291 21.21 33.71 9.53
CA ILE A 291 22.09 33.13 8.52
C ILE A 291 22.59 31.77 9.04
N LEU A 292 21.88 30.69 8.70
CA LEU A 292 22.40 29.33 8.87
C LEU A 292 23.44 29.04 7.77
N ILE A 293 24.70 29.39 8.05
CA ILE A 293 25.84 29.02 7.20
C ILE A 293 26.04 27.50 7.33
N GLN A 294 25.57 26.74 6.34
CA GLN A 294 26.06 25.37 6.16
C GLN A 294 27.48 25.45 5.61
N LYS A 295 28.45 25.30 6.51
CA LYS A 295 29.86 25.16 6.16
C LYS A 295 30.05 23.79 5.53
N ASP A 296 30.16 23.73 4.20
CA ASP A 296 30.61 22.54 3.48
C ASP A 296 32.09 22.31 3.87
N GLU A 297 32.34 21.43 4.83
CA GLU A 297 33.66 20.80 4.98
C GLU A 297 33.77 19.66 3.96
N PHE A 298 34.88 19.73 3.21
CA PHE A 298 35.22 19.01 1.98
C PHE A 298 35.08 17.48 2.03
#